data_AF-A0A022RG20-F1
#
_entry.id   AF-A0A022RG20-F1
#
_cell.length_a   1.000
_cell.length_b   1.000
_cell.length_c   1.000
_cell.angle_alpha   90.00
_cell.angle_beta   90.00
_cell.angle_gamma   90.00
#
_symmetry.space_group_name_H-M   'P 1'
#
loop_
_entity.id
_entity.type
_entity.pdbx_description
1 polymer ?
#
loop_
_entity_poly.entity_id
_entity_poly.type
_entity_poly.pdbx_seq_one_letter_code
_entity_poly.pdbx_strand_id
1 'polypeptide(L)'
;MGVLLGLRIPLLWLVFAVSASVGRAANTAAAPAVDCSSLVLNMADCLSFVTEGSTAKTPEGTCCSGLKTVLKTDAECICEAFRNSAQLGVTLNVTKALTLPTACHVSSPSVSNCGLSIDTGAAP
;
A
#
# COMPACT_ATOMS: atom_id res chain seq x y z
N MET A 1 -27.59 -2.35 -39.58
CA MET A 1 -27.76 -2.14 -41.04
C MET A 1 -26.70 -2.98 -41.74
N GLY A 2 -27.04 -4.21 -42.10
CA GLY A 2 -26.13 -5.06 -42.88
C GLY A 2 -26.05 -4.54 -44.31
N VAL A 3 -24.84 -4.27 -44.80
CA VAL A 3 -24.63 -4.17 -46.24
C VAL A 3 -24.52 -5.59 -46.77
N LEU A 4 -25.63 -5.94 -47.40
CA LEU A 4 -25.95 -7.11 -48.17
C LEU A 4 -24.84 -7.45 -49.18
N LEU A 5 -24.41 -8.70 -49.10
CA LEU A 5 -23.98 -9.61 -50.16
C LEU A 5 -24.19 -9.14 -51.62
N GLY A 6 -23.12 -9.17 -52.41
CA GLY A 6 -23.15 -9.19 -53.87
C GLY A 6 -21.91 -8.50 -54.43
N LEU A 7 -21.17 -9.00 -55.41
CA LEU A 7 -21.28 -10.13 -56.31
C LEU A 7 -19.93 -10.11 -57.08
N ARG A 8 -19.37 -11.27 -57.44
CA ARG A 8 -18.22 -11.44 -58.37
C ARG A 8 -16.81 -11.09 -57.84
N ILE A 9 -16.24 -11.94 -56.99
CA ILE A 9 -14.77 -12.01 -56.86
C ILE A 9 -14.37 -13.48 -57.08
N PRO A 10 -13.58 -13.79 -58.13
CA PRO A 10 -13.32 -15.15 -58.57
C PRO A 10 -12.58 -15.92 -57.48
N LEU A 11 -12.82 -17.23 -57.47
CA LEU A 11 -12.31 -18.28 -56.58
C LEU A 11 -10.77 -18.45 -56.65
N LEU A 12 -9.99 -17.36 -56.65
CA LEU A 12 -8.53 -17.38 -56.79
C LEU A 12 -7.81 -16.30 -55.93
N TRP A 13 -8.42 -15.84 -54.85
CA TRP A 13 -7.82 -14.91 -53.87
C TRP A 13 -8.21 -15.25 -52.43
N LEU A 14 -8.12 -16.53 -52.04
CA LEU A 14 -8.42 -16.98 -50.66
C LEU A 14 -7.18 -17.16 -49.77
N VAL A 15 -6.00 -16.68 -50.17
CA VAL A 15 -4.76 -16.99 -49.42
C VAL A 15 -3.95 -15.78 -48.91
N PHE A 16 -4.35 -14.53 -49.19
CA PHE A 16 -3.52 -13.35 -48.82
C PHE A 16 -4.29 -12.21 -48.15
N ALA A 17 -4.90 -12.50 -47.00
CA ALA A 17 -5.23 -11.46 -46.03
C ALA A 17 -4.94 -11.96 -44.61
N VAL A 18 -3.65 -12.21 -44.32
CA VAL A 18 -3.20 -12.32 -42.93
C VAL A 18 -3.28 -10.93 -42.31
N SER A 19 -4.35 -10.70 -41.54
CA SER A 19 -4.57 -9.49 -40.76
C SER A 19 -3.51 -9.39 -39.66
N ALA A 20 -2.39 -8.72 -39.93
CA ALA A 20 -1.42 -8.35 -38.91
C ALA A 20 -1.75 -6.96 -38.36
N SER A 21 -2.89 -6.81 -37.66
CA SER A 21 -3.03 -5.74 -36.69
C SER A 21 -2.22 -6.12 -35.46
N VAL A 22 -0.91 -5.82 -35.47
CA VAL A 22 -0.12 -5.80 -34.24
C VAL A 22 -0.70 -4.67 -33.39
N GLY A 23 -1.69 -5.01 -32.57
CA GLY A 23 -2.02 -4.25 -31.39
C GLY A 23 -0.74 -4.19 -30.57
N ARG A 24 -0.15 -2.99 -30.46
CA ARG A 24 0.89 -2.73 -29.48
C ARG A 24 0.22 -2.88 -28.12
N ALA A 25 0.26 -4.10 -27.58
CA ALA A 25 0.06 -4.31 -26.16
C ALA A 25 1.16 -3.49 -25.48
N ALA A 26 0.79 -2.32 -24.97
CA ALA A 26 1.62 -1.64 -24.01
C ALA A 26 1.68 -2.57 -22.80
N ASN A 27 2.79 -3.31 -22.65
CA ASN A 27 3.15 -3.96 -21.41
C ASN A 27 3.32 -2.84 -20.37
N THR A 28 2.23 -2.39 -19.75
CA THR A 28 2.30 -1.70 -18.48
C THR A 28 2.79 -2.74 -17.48
N ALA A 29 4.11 -2.82 -17.29
CA ALA A 29 4.67 -3.50 -16.14
C ALA A 29 4.00 -2.87 -14.92
N ALA A 30 3.21 -3.66 -14.19
CA ALA A 30 2.67 -3.22 -12.92
C ALA A 30 3.86 -2.81 -12.04
N ALA A 31 3.80 -1.62 -11.46
CA ALA A 31 4.79 -1.22 -10.47
C ALA A 31 4.86 -2.29 -9.36
N PRO A 32 6.05 -2.59 -8.82
CA PRO A 32 6.16 -3.57 -7.73
C PRO A 32 5.26 -3.13 -6.57
N ALA A 33 4.47 -4.05 -6.04
CA ALA A 33 3.68 -3.80 -4.85
C ALA A 33 4.61 -3.45 -3.68
N VAL A 34 4.24 -2.44 -2.89
CA VAL A 34 5.00 -2.07 -1.69
C VAL A 34 4.75 -3.14 -0.62
N ASP A 35 5.83 -3.75 -0.12
CA ASP A 35 5.74 -4.71 0.97
C ASP A 35 5.76 -3.99 2.32
N CYS A 36 4.57 -3.68 2.85
CA CYS A 36 4.43 -2.97 4.11
C CYS A 36 5.07 -3.74 5.29
N SER A 37 5.08 -5.06 5.26
CA SER A 37 5.71 -5.89 6.30
C SER A 37 7.18 -5.55 6.46
N SER A 38 7.95 -5.58 5.37
CA SER A 38 9.38 -5.22 5.37
C SER A 38 9.61 -3.75 5.72
N LEU A 39 8.71 -2.87 5.28
CA LEU A 39 8.81 -1.44 5.53
C LEU A 39 8.63 -1.12 7.01
N VAL A 40 7.66 -1.75 7.66
CA VAL A 40 7.33 -1.58 9.09
C VAL A 40 8.44 -2.10 9.99
N LEU A 41 9.24 -3.09 9.55
CA LEU A 41 10.42 -3.52 10.29
C LEU A 41 11.44 -2.39 10.51
N ASN A 42 11.47 -1.37 9.64
CA ASN A 42 12.31 -0.19 9.85
C ASN A 42 11.85 0.67 11.05
N MET A 43 10.65 0.42 11.57
CA MET A 43 10.11 1.08 12.78
C MET A 43 10.14 0.19 14.02
N ALA A 44 10.83 -0.96 14.00
CA ALA A 44 10.89 -1.84 15.17
C ALA A 44 11.40 -1.11 16.44
N ASP A 45 12.35 -0.19 16.28
CA ASP A 45 12.85 0.67 17.38
C ASP A 45 11.76 1.58 17.98
N CYS A 46 10.69 1.87 17.25
CA CYS A 46 9.58 2.68 17.77
C CYS A 46 8.77 1.95 18.84
N LEU A 47 8.78 0.61 18.83
CA LEU A 47 7.95 -0.21 19.72
C LEU A 47 8.22 0.14 21.19
N SER A 48 9.48 0.31 21.58
CA SER A 48 9.86 0.73 22.94
C SER A 48 9.16 2.02 23.41
N PHE A 49 8.78 2.90 22.50
CA PHE A 49 8.01 4.11 22.79
C PHE A 49 6.49 3.89 22.71
N VAL A 50 5.99 3.11 21.76
CA VAL A 50 4.54 2.99 21.50
C VAL A 50 3.86 1.83 22.19
N THR A 51 4.59 0.89 22.78
CA THR A 51 4.00 -0.25 23.49
C THR A 51 3.30 0.19 24.78
N GLU A 52 2.23 -0.51 25.13
CA GLU A 52 1.55 -0.37 26.41
C GLU A 52 2.52 -0.48 27.60
N GLY A 53 2.34 0.39 28.60
CA GLY A 53 3.22 0.47 29.76
C GLY A 53 4.59 1.13 29.52
N SER A 54 4.89 1.59 28.32
CA SER A 54 6.15 2.30 28.03
C SER A 54 6.27 3.60 28.84
N THR A 55 7.40 3.76 29.54
CA THR A 55 7.77 5.00 30.24
C THR A 55 8.68 5.91 29.40
N ALA A 56 9.00 5.53 28.16
CA ALA A 56 9.89 6.31 27.31
C ALA A 56 9.23 7.64 26.93
N LYS A 57 9.92 8.77 27.11
CA LYS A 57 9.38 10.10 26.76
C LYS A 57 9.63 10.49 25.31
N THR A 58 10.63 9.87 24.69
CA THR A 58 11.05 10.12 23.32
C THR A 58 11.32 8.80 22.61
N PRO A 59 11.05 8.70 21.29
CA PRO A 59 11.48 7.57 20.49
C PRO A 59 13.01 7.51 20.42
N GLU A 60 13.56 6.29 20.41
CA GLU A 60 15.00 6.05 20.38
C GLU A 60 15.44 5.37 19.07
N GLY A 61 16.76 5.25 18.90
CA GLY A 61 17.36 4.50 17.80
C GLY A 61 16.97 5.04 16.43
N THR A 62 16.59 4.13 15.53
CA THR A 62 16.24 4.47 14.15
C THR A 62 14.77 4.79 13.96
N CYS A 63 13.96 4.81 15.03
CA CYS A 63 12.51 4.95 14.97
C CYS A 63 12.03 6.09 14.06
N CYS A 64 12.53 7.32 14.26
CA CYS A 64 12.07 8.46 13.47
C CYS A 64 12.53 8.42 12.01
N SER A 65 13.68 7.82 11.73
CA SER A 65 14.15 7.61 10.35
C SER A 65 13.32 6.54 9.65
N GLY A 66 12.97 5.47 10.37
CA GLY A 66 12.05 4.43 9.91
C GLY A 66 10.67 4.99 9.61
N LEU A 67 10.10 5.77 10.53
CA LEU A 67 8.82 6.46 10.34
C LEU A 67 8.81 7.32 9.07
N LYS A 68 9.85 8.14 8.91
CA LYS A 68 9.99 8.99 7.72
C LYS A 68 10.12 8.17 6.44
N THR A 69 10.80 7.03 6.49
CA THR A 69 10.99 6.15 5.34
C THR A 69 9.66 5.56 4.90
N VAL A 70 8.90 4.98 5.84
CA VAL A 70 7.57 4.43 5.53
C VAL A 70 6.64 5.51 4.99
N LEU A 71 6.55 6.67 5.64
CA LEU A 71 5.70 7.77 5.16
C LEU A 71 6.06 8.28 3.77
N LYS A 72 7.34 8.22 3.40
CA LYS A 72 7.81 8.62 2.06
C LYS A 72 7.52 7.57 1.00
N THR A 73 7.60 6.30 1.37
CA THR A 73 7.40 5.19 0.45
C THR A 73 5.90 4.91 0.28
N ASP A 74 5.20 4.65 1.37
CA ASP A 74 3.75 4.46 1.41
C ASP A 74 3.20 4.71 2.81
N ALA A 75 2.34 5.73 2.95
CA ALA A 75 1.78 6.12 4.23
C ALA A 75 0.71 5.14 4.75
N GLU A 76 0.09 4.32 3.89
CA GLU A 76 -0.90 3.31 4.29
C GLU A 76 -0.26 2.16 5.07
N CYS A 77 1.02 1.86 4.81
CA CYS A 77 1.76 0.84 5.54
C CYS A 77 1.81 1.09 7.06
N ILE A 78 1.69 2.35 7.49
CA ILE A 78 1.57 2.68 8.91
C ILE A 78 0.24 2.20 9.49
N CYS A 79 -0.86 2.39 8.76
CA CYS A 79 -2.17 1.93 9.21
C CYS A 79 -2.20 0.40 9.32
N GLU A 80 -1.60 -0.28 8.33
CA GLU A 80 -1.43 -1.73 8.39
C GLU A 80 -0.58 -2.17 9.58
N ALA A 81 0.53 -1.48 9.86
CA ALA A 81 1.36 -1.75 11.03
C ALA A 81 0.51 -1.72 12.31
N PHE A 82 -0.22 -0.62 12.50
CA PHE A 82 -1.05 -0.40 13.68
C PHE A 82 -2.17 -1.44 13.81
N ARG A 83 -2.83 -1.80 12.72
CA ARG A 83 -3.90 -2.80 12.72
C ARG A 83 -3.39 -4.22 12.96
N ASN A 84 -2.19 -4.53 12.46
CA ASN A 84 -1.59 -5.86 12.61
C ASN A 84 -0.74 -6.01 13.89
N SER A 85 -0.48 -4.94 14.65
CA SER A 85 0.34 -4.98 15.87
C SER A 85 -0.01 -6.11 16.83
N ALA A 86 -1.31 -6.30 17.10
CA ALA A 86 -1.78 -7.34 18.00
C ALA A 86 -1.46 -8.76 17.48
N GLN A 87 -1.55 -8.95 16.16
CA GLN A 87 -1.19 -10.22 15.51
C GLN A 87 0.33 -10.46 15.52
N LEU A 88 1.11 -9.38 15.56
CA LEU A 88 2.56 -9.40 15.74
C LEU A 88 2.98 -9.57 17.22
N GLY A 89 2.01 -9.75 18.14
CA GLY A 89 2.27 -9.91 19.57
C GLY A 89 2.63 -8.60 20.30
N VAL A 90 2.33 -7.45 19.68
CA VAL A 90 2.64 -6.13 20.21
C VAL A 90 1.35 -5.40 20.58
N THR A 91 1.19 -5.09 21.87
CA THR A 91 0.09 -4.24 22.34
C THR A 91 0.53 -2.78 22.33
N LEU A 92 -0.12 -1.96 21.51
CA LEU A 92 0.23 -0.56 21.35
C LEU A 92 -0.63 0.35 22.22
N ASN A 93 0.03 1.34 22.83
CA ASN A 93 -0.61 2.52 23.38
C ASN A 93 -0.94 3.49 22.25
N VAL A 94 -2.20 3.48 21.85
CA VAL A 94 -2.75 4.33 20.77
C VAL A 94 -2.44 5.81 20.99
N THR A 95 -2.53 6.30 22.23
CA THR A 95 -2.24 7.71 22.54
C THR A 95 -0.78 8.05 22.23
N LYS A 96 0.16 7.20 22.66
CA LYS A 96 1.59 7.37 22.35
C LYS A 96 1.88 7.24 20.87
N ALA A 97 1.27 6.27 20.20
CA ALA A 97 1.38 6.11 18.76
C ALA A 97 0.97 7.37 17.98
N LEU A 98 -0.14 8.01 18.36
CA LEU A 98 -0.61 9.27 17.75
C LEU A 98 0.33 10.45 18.02
N THR A 99 1.13 10.42 19.09
CA THR A 99 2.15 11.44 19.36
C THR A 99 3.46 11.24 18.60
N LEU A 100 3.67 10.07 17.99
CA LEU A 100 4.93 9.71 17.35
C LEU A 100 5.31 10.63 16.17
N PRO A 101 4.38 11.04 15.26
CA PRO A 101 4.70 12.02 14.22
C PRO A 101 5.20 13.35 14.80
N THR A 102 4.56 13.83 15.87
CA THR A 102 4.96 15.06 16.56
C THR A 102 6.31 14.89 17.25
N ALA A 103 6.54 13.78 17.95
CA ALA A 103 7.80 13.48 18.63
C ALA A 103 8.98 13.33 17.65
N CYS A 104 8.72 12.84 16.44
CA CYS A 104 9.71 12.73 15.37
C CYS A 104 9.79 13.97 14.47
N HIS A 105 9.01 15.02 14.74
CA HIS A 105 8.92 16.23 13.90
C HIS A 105 8.62 15.92 12.42
N VAL A 106 7.72 14.97 12.17
CA VAL A 106 7.25 14.59 10.84
C VAL A 106 5.77 14.93 10.69
N SER A 107 5.44 15.69 9.66
CA SER A 107 4.04 15.90 9.29
C SER A 107 3.48 14.62 8.67
N SER A 108 2.56 13.98 9.37
CA SER A 108 1.81 12.83 8.84
C SER A 108 0.33 12.94 9.19
N PRO A 109 -0.49 13.52 8.31
CA PRO A 109 -1.93 13.48 8.48
C PRO A 109 -2.49 12.05 8.35
N SER A 110 -1.78 11.15 7.65
CA SER A 110 -2.21 9.75 7.44
C SER A 110 -2.26 8.95 8.75
N VAL A 111 -1.31 9.14 9.67
CA VAL A 111 -1.28 8.43 10.97
C VAL A 111 -2.55 8.72 11.77
N SER A 112 -3.00 9.98 11.78
CA SER A 112 -4.23 10.39 12.47
C SER A 112 -5.50 9.85 11.80
N ASN A 113 -5.44 9.57 10.50
CA ASN A 113 -6.55 9.06 9.71
C ASN A 113 -6.62 7.53 9.66
N CYS A 114 -5.59 6.80 10.15
CA CYS A 114 -5.52 5.34 10.15
C CYS A 114 -6.63 4.63 10.95
N GLY A 115 -7.64 5.36 11.46
CA GLY A 115 -8.85 4.74 11.98
C GLY A 115 -8.53 3.74 13.10
N LEU A 116 -7.75 4.16 14.10
CA LEU A 116 -7.67 3.46 15.39
C LEU A 116 -9.04 3.42 16.13
N SER A 117 -10.12 3.77 15.42
CA SER A 117 -11.44 3.17 15.54
C SER A 117 -11.32 1.65 15.66
N ILE A 118 -11.23 1.22 16.92
CA ILE A 118 -12.03 0.14 17.49
C ILE A 118 -12.82 -0.58 16.41
N ASP A 119 -12.41 -1.83 16.15
CA ASP A 119 -13.27 -2.84 15.55
C ASP A 119 -14.68 -2.66 16.08
N THR A 120 -15.56 -2.11 15.24
CA THR A 120 -16.95 -2.53 15.28
C THR A 120 -17.08 -3.40 14.05
N GLY A 121 -16.88 -4.70 14.27
CA GLY A 121 -17.11 -5.72 13.29
C GLY A 121 -18.41 -5.48 12.51
N ALA A 122 -18.27 -5.47 11.19
CA ALA A 122 -19.36 -5.70 10.26
C ALA A 122 -18.75 -6.36 9.02
N ALA A 123 -18.54 -7.67 9.14
CA ALA A 123 -18.49 -8.56 7.98
C ALA A 123 -19.95 -8.79 7.46
N PRO A 124 -20.14 -9.17 6.18
CA PRO A 124 -21.36 -8.95 5.40
C PRO A 124 -22.59 -9.75 5.83
#